data_AF-A0AAV4JSK0-F1
#
_entry.id   AF-A0AAV4JSK0-F1
#
_cell.length_a   1.000
_cell.length_b   1.000
_cell.length_c   1.000
_cell.angle_alpha   90.00
_cell.angle_beta   90.00
_cell.angle_gamma   90.00
#
_symmetry.space_group_name_H-M   'P 1'
#
loop_
_entity.id
_entity.type
_entity.pdbx_description
1 polymer ?
#
loop_
_entity_poly.entity_id
_entity_poly.type
_entity_poly.pdbx_seq_one_letter_code
_entity_poly.pdbx_strand_id
1 'polypeptide(L)'
;MPLSETRKCDGIFGTPLEPLFNNVENGTNPEILQDWLINMAVTNSETLKSEEKSENIFNHGHWAHCIFLMCDRFELPHQTKFAALELFDRFMARHINDLYAHVQNSGSSKKKSDWACILDRVKNQTFLRIVSCCQIASKLTSHYKVITVKRARKCLLEAGYSYSNESIIQSEMRILKTLQYNVSQVSCLDFLEMLLEILGHNAGRGVLDLKVYYDTAIKILSLVCLNRHEVYDRLYLNTAGICAGVLVSSQEQK
;
A
#
# COMPACT_ATOMS: atom_id res chain seq x y z
N MET A 1 -7.13 -35.73 29.86
CA MET A 1 -5.81 -35.18 29.50
C MET A 1 -5.82 -34.88 28.00
N PRO A 2 -6.00 -33.62 27.58
CA PRO A 2 -5.87 -33.25 26.19
C PRO A 2 -4.42 -32.90 25.84
N LEU A 3 -4.12 -33.13 24.57
CA LEU A 3 -2.82 -33.16 23.94
C LEU A 3 -2.17 -31.77 23.86
N SER A 4 -0.86 -31.77 24.09
CA SER A 4 0.03 -30.63 23.87
C SER A 4 0.07 -30.25 22.40
N GLU A 5 -0.44 -29.07 22.06
CA GLU A 5 -0.18 -28.44 20.77
C GLU A 5 1.30 -28.06 20.70
N THR A 6 1.99 -28.73 19.77
CA THR A 6 3.38 -28.48 19.40
C THR A 6 3.56 -27.05 18.92
N ARG A 7 4.31 -26.24 19.69
CA ARG A 7 4.80 -24.92 19.28
C ARG A 7 5.58 -25.05 17.98
N LYS A 8 5.05 -24.47 16.91
CA LYS A 8 5.67 -24.44 15.58
C LYS A 8 6.61 -23.23 15.51
N CYS A 9 7.92 -23.51 15.60
CA CYS A 9 9.05 -22.63 15.27
C CYS A 9 8.93 -21.14 15.66
N ASP A 10 9.12 -20.83 16.94
CA ASP A 10 9.56 -19.50 17.36
C ASP A 10 11.06 -19.37 17.05
N GLY A 11 11.39 -18.82 15.89
CA GLY A 11 12.75 -18.35 15.66
C GLY A 11 13.08 -17.24 16.66
N ILE A 12 14.28 -17.26 17.25
CA ILE A 12 14.77 -16.28 18.24
C ILE A 12 14.66 -14.81 17.76
N PHE A 13 14.51 -14.61 16.46
CA PHE A 13 14.37 -13.30 15.81
C PHE A 13 13.06 -13.16 15.03
N GLY A 14 12.06 -14.02 15.24
CA GLY A 14 10.80 -14.01 14.49
C GLY A 14 10.06 -12.68 14.64
N THR A 15 9.85 -11.97 13.53
CA THR A 15 8.88 -10.87 13.50
C THR A 15 7.52 -11.47 13.85
N PRO A 16 6.79 -10.94 14.84
CA PRO A 16 5.49 -11.48 15.21
C PRO A 16 4.56 -11.47 13.99
N LEU A 17 3.71 -12.50 13.87
CA LEU A 17 2.76 -12.64 12.76
C LEU A 17 1.73 -11.51 12.71
N GLU A 18 1.52 -10.85 13.85
CA GLU A 18 0.57 -9.76 14.05
C GLU A 18 1.28 -8.60 14.78
N PRO A 19 0.84 -7.35 14.57
CA PRO A 19 1.36 -6.21 15.33
C PRO A 19 1.09 -6.41 16.82
N LEU A 20 2.12 -6.19 17.64
CA LEU A 20 1.99 -6.26 19.09
C LEU A 20 1.70 -4.87 19.63
N PHE A 21 0.42 -4.54 19.79
CA PHE A 21 0.03 -3.25 20.34
C PHE A 21 0.24 -3.17 21.85
N ASN A 22 0.76 -2.05 22.33
CA ASN A 22 0.88 -1.71 23.75
C ASN A 22 1.57 -2.80 24.60
N ASN A 23 2.59 -3.47 24.05
CA ASN A 23 3.33 -4.53 24.75
C ASN A 23 4.00 -3.98 26.02
N VAL A 24 3.93 -4.73 27.12
CA VAL A 24 4.48 -4.32 28.43
C VAL A 24 6.00 -4.27 28.45
N GLU A 25 6.65 -5.20 27.75
CA GLU A 25 8.10 -5.37 27.77
C GLU A 25 8.80 -4.47 26.74
N ASN A 26 8.13 -4.24 25.60
CA ASN A 26 8.69 -3.56 24.42
C ASN A 26 7.84 -2.38 23.93
N GLY A 27 6.91 -1.88 24.74
CA GLY A 27 6.02 -0.77 24.38
C GLY A 27 6.79 0.53 24.14
N THR A 28 6.34 1.32 23.17
CA THR A 28 6.98 2.59 22.84
C THR A 28 6.68 3.64 23.91
N ASN A 29 7.68 4.45 24.26
CA ASN A 29 7.52 5.56 25.19
C ASN A 29 6.46 6.56 24.66
N PRO A 30 5.53 7.06 25.51
CA PRO A 30 4.51 8.04 25.11
C PRO A 30 5.06 9.28 24.39
N GLU A 31 6.21 9.80 24.79
CA GLU A 31 6.84 10.95 24.15
C GLU A 31 7.25 10.63 22.71
N ILE A 32 7.81 9.43 22.49
CA ILE A 32 8.19 8.94 21.16
C ILE A 32 6.94 8.70 20.30
N LEU A 33 5.87 8.13 20.88
CA LEU A 33 4.59 7.94 20.19
C LEU A 33 4.00 9.28 19.75
N GLN A 34 4.07 10.30 20.61
CA GLN A 34 3.62 11.65 20.30
C GLN A 34 4.44 12.27 19.17
N ASP A 35 5.77 12.17 19.23
CA ASP A 35 6.66 12.67 18.18
C ASP A 35 6.39 11.99 16.83
N TRP A 36 6.18 10.67 16.83
CA TRP A 36 5.84 9.92 15.63
C TRP A 36 4.51 10.39 15.04
N LEU A 37 3.47 10.56 15.87
CA LEU A 37 2.19 11.06 15.42
C LEU A 37 2.29 12.46 14.81
N ILE A 38 3.04 13.36 15.46
CA ILE A 38 3.29 14.72 14.95
C ILE A 38 4.00 14.64 13.59
N ASN A 39 5.07 13.85 13.49
CA ASN A 39 5.81 13.69 12.23
C ASN A 39 4.92 13.12 11.12
N MET A 40 4.12 12.09 11.40
CA MET A 40 3.17 11.52 10.44
C MET A 40 2.13 12.54 9.99
N ALA A 41 1.61 13.38 10.90
CA ALA A 41 0.67 14.44 10.57
C ALA A 41 1.32 15.53 9.68
N VAL A 42 2.56 15.94 9.99
CA VAL A 42 3.34 16.89 9.18
C VAL A 42 3.55 16.32 7.79
N THR A 43 4.10 15.10 7.67
CA THR A 43 4.34 14.43 6.38
C THR A 43 3.06 14.26 5.58
N ASN A 44 1.95 13.89 6.21
CA ASN A 44 0.65 13.82 5.53
C ASN A 44 0.22 15.18 4.99
N SER A 45 0.37 16.25 5.79
CA SER A 45 0.00 17.61 5.38
C SER A 45 0.85 18.13 4.20
N GLU A 46 2.14 17.80 4.17
CA GLU A 46 3.06 18.11 3.07
C GLU A 46 2.69 17.33 1.82
N THR A 47 2.37 16.04 1.96
CA THR A 47 1.94 15.18 0.87
C THR A 47 0.64 15.70 0.22
N LEU A 48 -0.31 16.20 1.02
CA LEU A 48 -1.56 16.78 0.52
C LEU A 48 -1.35 18.11 -0.24
N LYS A 49 -0.30 18.87 0.11
CA LYS A 49 0.06 20.14 -0.52
C LYS A 49 0.94 19.97 -1.76
N SER A 50 1.68 18.86 -1.85
CA SER A 50 2.60 18.60 -2.96
C SER A 50 1.90 18.64 -4.32
N GLU A 51 2.54 19.27 -5.31
CA GLU A 51 2.12 19.22 -6.72
C GLU A 51 2.44 17.86 -7.36
N GLU A 52 3.37 17.08 -6.79
CA GLU A 52 3.55 15.65 -7.09
C GLU A 52 2.44 14.81 -6.44
N LYS A 53 1.18 15.22 -6.57
CA LYS A 53 0.07 14.36 -6.18
C LYS A 53 0.15 13.10 -7.00
N SER A 54 0.38 11.97 -6.32
CA SER A 54 -0.10 10.70 -6.83
C SER A 54 -1.58 10.94 -7.14
N GLU A 55 -1.95 10.82 -8.41
CA GLU A 55 -3.36 10.84 -8.82
C GLU A 55 -4.13 9.63 -8.24
N ASN A 56 -3.45 8.78 -7.45
CA ASN A 56 -3.98 7.59 -6.83
C ASN A 56 -4.62 6.67 -7.88
N ILE A 57 -4.11 6.66 -9.11
CA ILE A 57 -4.70 5.98 -10.27
C ILE A 57 -4.59 4.46 -10.12
N PHE A 58 -3.47 3.98 -9.59
CA PHE A 58 -3.14 2.56 -9.53
C PHE A 58 -3.24 1.97 -8.12
N ASN A 59 -3.68 2.74 -7.13
CA ASN A 59 -3.81 2.26 -5.75
C ASN A 59 -5.19 1.66 -5.39
N HIS A 60 -6.05 1.41 -6.38
CA HIS A 60 -7.40 0.90 -6.11
C HIS A 60 -7.92 -0.01 -7.24
N GLY A 61 -9.08 -0.62 -7.01
CA GLY A 61 -9.77 -1.44 -8.01
C GLY A 61 -8.99 -2.70 -8.38
N HIS A 62 -8.88 -2.96 -9.69
CA HIS A 62 -8.21 -4.16 -10.22
C HIS A 62 -6.71 -4.21 -9.90
N TRP A 63 -6.06 -3.05 -9.74
CA TRP A 63 -4.65 -2.99 -9.34
C TRP A 63 -4.45 -3.43 -7.90
N ALA A 64 -5.24 -2.87 -6.98
CA ALA A 64 -5.24 -3.28 -5.58
C ALA A 64 -5.59 -4.77 -5.44
N HIS A 65 -6.61 -5.25 -6.17
CA HIS A 65 -6.98 -6.65 -6.19
C HIS A 65 -5.79 -7.54 -6.61
N CYS A 66 -5.15 -7.24 -7.75
CA CYS A 66 -4.04 -8.05 -8.23
C CYS A 66 -2.86 -8.06 -7.25
N ILE A 67 -2.47 -6.92 -6.71
CA ILE A 67 -1.40 -6.81 -5.71
C ILE A 67 -1.76 -7.61 -4.45
N PHE A 68 -3.01 -7.51 -3.98
CA PHE A 68 -3.44 -8.20 -2.78
C PHE A 68 -3.41 -9.72 -2.97
N LEU A 69 -3.90 -10.22 -4.10
CA LEU A 69 -3.78 -11.64 -4.46
C LEU A 69 -2.33 -12.09 -4.55
N MET A 70 -1.45 -11.25 -5.09
CA MET A 70 -0.03 -11.56 -5.16
C MET A 70 0.60 -11.66 -3.78
N CYS A 71 0.30 -10.73 -2.89
CA CYS A 71 0.76 -10.77 -1.49
C CYS A 71 0.22 -12.01 -0.77
N ASP A 72 -1.06 -12.36 -0.96
CA ASP A 72 -1.67 -13.55 -0.35
C ASP A 72 -1.02 -14.84 -0.88
N ARG A 73 -0.75 -14.94 -2.19
CA ARG A 73 -0.03 -16.07 -2.80
C ARG A 73 1.38 -16.25 -2.26
N PHE A 74 2.06 -15.16 -1.92
CA PHE A 74 3.39 -15.20 -1.32
C PHE A 74 3.35 -15.29 0.22
N GLU A 75 2.16 -15.33 0.81
CA GLU A 75 1.87 -15.37 2.26
C GLU A 75 2.46 -14.17 3.01
N LEU A 76 2.47 -13.01 2.36
CA LEU A 76 3.04 -11.78 2.92
C LEU A 76 2.12 -11.13 3.96
N PRO A 77 2.68 -10.46 4.98
CA PRO A 77 1.89 -9.75 5.98
C PRO A 77 1.16 -8.52 5.38
N HIS A 78 0.17 -8.01 6.11
CA HIS A 78 -0.65 -6.88 5.67
C HIS A 78 0.17 -5.62 5.40
N GLN A 79 1.21 -5.35 6.21
CA GLN A 79 2.14 -4.24 6.00
C GLN A 79 2.79 -4.30 4.62
N THR A 80 3.25 -5.49 4.19
CA THR A 80 3.81 -5.68 2.84
C THR A 80 2.76 -5.43 1.77
N LYS A 81 1.50 -5.83 1.99
CA LYS A 81 0.39 -5.68 1.05
C LYS A 81 0.10 -4.19 0.75
N PHE A 82 -0.02 -3.36 1.78
CA PHE A 82 -0.27 -1.93 1.61
C PHE A 82 0.96 -1.16 1.12
N ALA A 83 2.17 -1.53 1.57
CA ALA A 83 3.41 -0.96 1.05
C ALA A 83 3.63 -1.27 -0.45
N ALA A 84 3.34 -2.49 -0.90
CA ALA A 84 3.44 -2.85 -2.32
C ALA A 84 2.45 -2.07 -3.19
N LEU A 85 1.24 -1.81 -2.67
CA LEU A 85 0.21 -1.01 -3.35
C LEU A 85 0.65 0.45 -3.51
N GLU A 86 1.17 1.05 -2.46
CA GLU A 86 1.71 2.42 -2.45
C GLU A 86 2.88 2.55 -3.44
N LEU A 87 3.82 1.61 -3.39
CA LEU A 87 4.98 1.59 -4.28
C LEU A 87 4.57 1.49 -5.75
N PHE A 88 3.60 0.63 -6.05
CA PHE A 88 3.12 0.43 -7.41
C PHE A 88 2.46 1.69 -7.96
N ASP A 89 1.64 2.37 -7.15
CA ASP A 89 0.95 3.58 -7.56
C ASP A 89 1.88 4.71 -7.96
N ARG A 90 2.82 5.05 -7.07
CA ARG A 90 3.84 6.07 -7.35
C ARG A 90 4.72 5.71 -8.52
N PHE A 91 5.18 4.45 -8.57
CA PHE A 91 6.04 4.00 -9.64
C PHE A 91 5.34 4.11 -10.98
N MET A 92 4.11 3.59 -11.10
CA MET A 92 3.38 3.59 -12.36
C MET A 92 3.04 4.99 -12.83
N ALA A 93 2.60 5.87 -11.92
CA ALA A 93 2.33 7.27 -12.25
C ALA A 93 3.58 7.97 -12.81
N ARG A 94 4.70 7.89 -12.10
CA ARG A 94 5.95 8.52 -12.54
C ARG A 94 6.51 7.88 -13.81
N HIS A 95 6.46 6.54 -13.91
CA HIS A 95 6.95 5.83 -15.08
C HIS A 95 6.18 6.18 -16.36
N ILE A 96 4.85 6.27 -16.28
CA ILE A 96 4.00 6.65 -17.42
C ILE A 96 4.25 8.11 -17.79
N ASN A 97 4.36 9.01 -16.80
CA ASN A 97 4.65 10.42 -17.04
C ASN A 97 6.02 10.62 -17.72
N ASP A 98 7.06 9.94 -17.26
CA ASP A 98 8.40 10.01 -17.87
C ASP A 98 8.38 9.51 -19.32
N LEU A 99 7.69 8.40 -19.58
CA LEU A 99 7.54 7.84 -20.93
C LEU A 99 6.74 8.77 -21.84
N TYR A 100 5.66 9.37 -21.34
CA TYR A 100 4.84 10.31 -22.09
C TYR A 100 5.64 11.57 -22.43
N ALA A 101 6.35 12.15 -21.45
CA ALA A 101 7.23 13.30 -21.66
C ALA A 101 8.32 12.98 -22.70
N HIS A 102 8.90 11.77 -22.66
CA HIS A 102 9.88 11.33 -23.66
C HIS A 102 9.29 11.33 -25.08
N VAL A 103 8.06 10.83 -25.27
CA VAL A 103 7.38 10.87 -26.58
C VAL A 103 7.08 12.30 -27.01
N GLN A 104 6.61 13.15 -26.10
CA GLN A 104 6.29 14.54 -26.42
C GLN A 104 7.54 15.35 -26.81
N ASN A 105 8.66 15.08 -26.16
CA ASN A 105 9.95 15.73 -26.45
C ASN A 105 10.70 15.08 -27.62
N SER A 106 10.21 13.94 -28.12
CA SER A 106 10.80 13.32 -29.32
C SER A 106 10.51 14.17 -30.57
N GLY A 107 11.48 14.21 -31.48
CA GLY A 107 11.33 14.82 -32.82
C GLY A 107 10.44 14.02 -33.78
N SER A 108 9.77 12.96 -33.30
CA SER A 108 8.92 12.10 -34.13
C SER A 108 7.67 12.83 -34.59
N SER A 109 7.33 12.70 -35.88
CA SER A 109 6.05 13.15 -36.42
C SER A 109 4.90 12.18 -36.10
N LYS A 110 5.19 10.99 -35.56
CA LYS A 110 4.23 9.91 -35.28
C LYS A 110 3.97 9.70 -33.78
N LYS A 111 4.03 10.76 -32.97
CA LYS A 111 3.91 10.71 -31.50
C LYS A 111 2.74 9.86 -30.99
N LYS A 112 1.56 9.93 -31.62
CA LYS A 112 0.39 9.13 -31.23
C LYS A 112 0.62 7.63 -31.40
N SER A 113 1.23 7.22 -32.52
CA SER A 113 1.56 5.82 -32.78
C SER A 113 2.66 5.32 -31.85
N ASP A 114 3.67 6.16 -31.61
CA ASP A 114 4.78 5.84 -30.71
C ASP A 114 4.27 5.65 -29.27
N TRP A 115 3.37 6.53 -28.83
CA TRP A 115 2.71 6.40 -27.53
C TRP A 115 1.91 5.11 -27.41
N ALA A 116 1.11 4.76 -28.42
CA ALA A 116 0.34 3.51 -28.42
C ALA A 116 1.24 2.27 -28.31
N CYS A 117 2.37 2.25 -29.03
CA CYS A 117 3.36 1.18 -28.95
C CYS A 117 4.01 1.08 -27.56
N ILE A 118 4.35 2.22 -26.95
CA ILE A 118 4.90 2.25 -25.59
C ILE A 118 3.86 1.77 -24.57
N LEU A 119 2.60 2.20 -24.71
CA LEU A 119 1.54 1.80 -23.79
C LEU A 119 1.28 0.29 -23.82
N ASP A 120 1.32 -0.33 -25.02
CA ASP A 120 1.23 -1.79 -25.15
C ASP A 120 2.40 -2.50 -24.44
N ARG A 121 3.62 -1.98 -24.56
CA ARG A 121 4.79 -2.51 -23.84
C ARG A 121 4.64 -2.37 -22.33
N VAL A 122 4.13 -1.23 -21.84
CA VAL A 122 3.87 -1.01 -20.42
C VAL A 122 2.86 -2.03 -19.91
N LYS A 123 1.74 -2.22 -20.62
CA LYS A 123 0.70 -3.21 -20.30
C LYS A 123 1.27 -4.63 -20.22
N ASN A 124 2.08 -5.02 -21.19
CA ASN A 124 2.69 -6.34 -21.23
C ASN A 124 3.71 -6.58 -20.09
N GLN A 125 4.26 -5.51 -19.52
CA GLN A 125 5.20 -5.58 -18.40
C GLN A 125 4.54 -5.34 -17.04
N THR A 126 3.26 -4.97 -16.98
CA THR A 126 2.62 -4.54 -15.73
C THR A 126 2.65 -5.63 -14.66
N PHE A 127 2.40 -6.89 -15.04
CA PHE A 127 2.44 -7.99 -14.07
C PHE A 127 3.83 -8.21 -13.48
N LEU A 128 4.89 -8.06 -14.28
CA LEU A 128 6.27 -8.06 -13.78
C LEU A 128 6.50 -6.91 -12.79
N ARG A 129 5.97 -5.71 -13.06
CA ARG A 129 6.08 -4.56 -12.14
C ARG A 129 5.37 -4.80 -10.82
N ILE A 130 4.17 -5.38 -10.85
CA ILE A 130 3.42 -5.78 -9.64
C ILE A 130 4.24 -6.74 -8.78
N VAL A 131 4.79 -7.80 -9.39
CA VAL A 131 5.61 -8.78 -8.66
C VAL A 131 6.87 -8.11 -8.09
N SER A 132 7.53 -7.25 -8.87
CA SER A 132 8.72 -6.52 -8.38
C SER A 132 8.41 -5.53 -7.25
N CYS A 133 7.26 -4.83 -7.27
CA CYS A 133 6.81 -4.01 -6.14
C CYS A 133 6.59 -4.86 -4.88
N CYS A 134 5.98 -6.05 -5.02
CA CYS A 134 5.84 -7.00 -3.91
C CYS A 134 7.21 -7.47 -3.38
N GLN A 135 8.17 -7.73 -4.27
CA GLN A 135 9.54 -8.09 -3.87
C GLN A 135 10.19 -6.98 -3.05
N ILE A 136 10.16 -5.74 -3.53
CA ILE A 136 10.73 -4.58 -2.82
C ILE A 136 10.05 -4.39 -1.47
N ALA A 137 8.71 -4.36 -1.43
CA ALA A 137 7.94 -4.22 -0.19
C ALA A 137 8.29 -5.33 0.81
N SER A 138 8.42 -6.58 0.36
CA SER A 138 8.76 -7.71 1.23
C SER A 138 10.15 -7.58 1.85
N LYS A 139 11.11 -6.92 1.16
CA LYS A 139 12.45 -6.64 1.69
C LYS A 139 12.43 -5.51 2.73
N LEU A 140 11.51 -4.54 2.59
CA LEU A 140 11.38 -3.42 3.51
C LEU A 140 10.66 -3.79 4.80
N THR A 141 9.65 -4.66 4.70
CA THR A 141 8.69 -4.91 5.79
C THR A 141 8.82 -6.29 6.43
N SER A 142 9.54 -7.24 5.82
CA SER A 142 9.60 -8.60 6.33
C SER A 142 11.02 -9.13 6.47
N HIS A 143 11.41 -9.46 7.69
CA HIS A 143 12.71 -10.06 7.97
C HIS A 143 12.82 -11.53 7.47
N TYR A 144 11.69 -12.23 7.21
CA TYR A 144 11.69 -13.66 6.85
C TYR A 144 10.91 -14.05 5.60
N LYS A 145 9.89 -13.28 5.21
CA LYS A 145 9.02 -13.64 4.08
C LYS A 145 9.40 -12.95 2.78
N VAL A 146 10.68 -12.57 2.65
CA VAL A 146 11.20 -11.91 1.44
C VAL A 146 10.94 -12.77 0.20
N ILE A 147 10.41 -12.14 -0.85
CA ILE A 147 10.24 -12.78 -2.14
C ILE A 147 11.58 -12.79 -2.86
N THR A 148 12.22 -13.96 -2.88
CA THR A 148 13.46 -14.16 -3.65
C THR A 148 13.17 -14.10 -5.16
N VAL A 149 14.20 -13.76 -5.95
CA VAL A 149 14.11 -13.75 -7.42
C VAL A 149 13.64 -15.10 -7.98
N LYS A 150 14.03 -16.22 -7.35
CA LYS A 150 13.58 -17.56 -7.73
C LYS A 150 12.06 -17.74 -7.51
N ARG A 151 11.52 -17.28 -6.38
CA ARG A 151 10.07 -17.32 -6.07
C ARG A 151 9.29 -16.43 -7.04
N ALA A 152 9.78 -15.21 -7.28
CA ALA A 152 9.18 -14.30 -8.26
C ALA A 152 9.15 -14.90 -9.67
N ARG A 153 10.28 -15.46 -10.14
CA ARG A 153 10.37 -16.12 -11.45
C ARG A 153 9.40 -17.29 -11.58
N LYS A 154 9.32 -18.15 -10.56
CA LYS A 154 8.38 -19.28 -10.55
C LYS A 154 6.93 -18.79 -10.69
N CYS A 155 6.57 -17.77 -9.92
CA CYS A 155 5.22 -17.19 -10.00
C CYS A 155 4.91 -16.58 -11.38
N LEU A 156 5.87 -15.85 -11.96
CA LEU A 156 5.73 -15.26 -13.30
C LEU A 156 5.54 -16.36 -14.36
N LEU A 157 6.35 -17.42 -14.28
CA LEU A 157 6.27 -18.57 -15.20
C LEU A 157 4.90 -19.27 -15.11
N GLU A 158 4.40 -19.50 -13.90
CA GLU A 158 3.07 -20.09 -13.66
C GLU A 158 1.92 -19.22 -14.18
N ALA A 159 2.14 -17.90 -14.32
CA ALA A 159 1.20 -16.97 -14.93
C ALA A 159 1.40 -16.80 -16.45
N GLY A 160 2.29 -17.58 -17.08
CA GLY A 160 2.57 -17.55 -18.52
C GLY A 160 3.66 -16.56 -18.95
N TYR A 161 4.40 -15.96 -18.00
CA TYR A 161 5.46 -15.00 -18.29
C TYR A 161 6.85 -15.61 -18.13
N SER A 162 7.62 -15.65 -19.21
CA SER A 162 9.01 -16.13 -19.18
C SER A 162 10.00 -14.98 -19.02
N TYR A 163 10.57 -14.86 -17.82
CA TYR A 163 11.57 -13.85 -17.48
C TYR A 163 12.85 -14.49 -16.93
N SER A 164 14.00 -13.93 -17.30
CA SER A 164 15.29 -14.31 -16.69
C SER A 164 15.42 -13.68 -15.30
N ASN A 165 16.27 -14.27 -14.44
CA ASN A 165 16.59 -13.67 -13.14
C ASN A 165 17.09 -12.23 -13.28
N GLU A 166 17.95 -11.99 -14.29
CA GLU A 166 18.48 -10.67 -14.59
C GLU A 166 17.36 -9.68 -14.91
N SER A 167 16.41 -10.05 -15.77
CA SER A 167 15.29 -9.16 -16.11
C SER A 167 14.39 -8.81 -14.92
N ILE A 168 14.24 -9.73 -13.95
CA ILE A 168 13.51 -9.49 -12.71
C ILE A 168 14.27 -8.52 -11.81
N ILE A 169 15.59 -8.71 -11.65
CA ILE A 169 16.43 -7.77 -10.87
C ILE A 169 16.43 -6.39 -11.52
N GLN A 170 16.54 -6.30 -12.84
CA GLN A 170 16.46 -5.04 -13.58
C GLN A 170 15.08 -4.36 -13.44
N SER A 171 14.02 -5.15 -13.30
CA SER A 171 12.68 -4.63 -12.98
C SER A 171 12.65 -3.97 -11.61
N GLU A 172 13.19 -4.62 -10.58
CA GLU A 172 13.31 -4.01 -9.24
C GLU A 172 14.15 -2.73 -9.30
N MET A 173 15.31 -2.79 -9.96
CA MET A 173 16.19 -1.63 -10.10
C MET A 173 15.54 -0.46 -10.83
N ARG A 174 14.69 -0.73 -11.82
CA ARG A 174 13.93 0.31 -12.52
C ARG A 174 12.98 1.01 -11.55
N ILE A 175 12.22 0.26 -10.76
CA ILE A 175 11.30 0.82 -9.77
C ILE A 175 12.05 1.70 -8.78
N LEU A 176 13.15 1.19 -8.21
CA LEU A 176 13.99 1.93 -7.28
C LEU A 176 14.51 3.24 -7.89
N LYS A 177 15.06 3.19 -9.11
CA LYS A 177 15.59 4.39 -9.79
C LYS A 177 14.50 5.41 -10.13
N THR A 178 13.36 4.96 -10.64
CA THR A 178 12.21 5.85 -10.93
C THR A 178 11.73 6.55 -9.66
N LEU A 179 11.69 5.84 -8.53
CA LEU A 179 11.34 6.42 -7.24
C LEU A 179 12.49 7.15 -6.54
N GLN A 180 13.66 7.28 -7.18
CA GLN A 180 14.87 7.88 -6.59
C GLN A 180 15.23 7.26 -5.23
N TYR A 181 15.01 5.94 -5.10
CA TYR A 181 15.20 5.15 -3.88
C TYR A 181 14.33 5.61 -2.69
N ASN A 182 13.35 6.49 -2.90
CA ASN A 182 12.36 6.86 -1.89
C ASN A 182 11.21 5.83 -1.87
N VAL A 183 11.43 4.73 -1.13
CA VAL A 183 10.54 3.56 -1.07
C VAL A 183 9.93 3.27 0.30
N SER A 184 10.34 4.01 1.34
CA SER A 184 9.86 3.84 2.72
C SER A 184 8.78 4.87 3.07
N GLN A 185 7.79 5.02 2.21
CA GLN A 185 6.69 5.93 2.43
C GLN A 185 5.65 5.33 3.38
N VAL A 186 5.00 6.22 4.14
CA VAL A 186 3.97 5.86 5.10
C VAL A 186 2.72 5.42 4.33
N SER A 187 2.31 4.17 4.52
CA SER A 187 1.08 3.61 3.96
C SER A 187 -0.14 3.95 4.83
N CYS A 188 -1.34 3.76 4.28
CA CYS A 188 -2.58 3.93 5.06
C CYS A 188 -2.65 2.99 6.27
N LEU A 189 -2.00 1.83 6.21
CA LEU A 189 -1.96 0.90 7.34
C LEU A 189 -1.06 1.43 8.46
N ASP A 190 0.04 2.10 8.15
CA ASP A 190 0.94 2.66 9.17
C ASP A 190 0.21 3.72 10.01
N PHE A 191 -0.60 4.58 9.38
CA PHE A 191 -1.47 5.52 10.11
C PHE A 191 -2.42 4.80 11.04
N LEU A 192 -3.01 3.70 10.58
CA LEU A 192 -3.98 2.93 11.34
C LEU A 192 -3.34 2.24 12.55
N GLU A 193 -2.19 1.59 12.35
CA GLU A 193 -1.42 0.96 13.41
C GLU A 193 -1.00 2.00 14.45
N MET A 194 -0.57 3.20 14.00
CA MET A 194 -0.21 4.26 14.92
C MET A 194 -1.39 4.77 15.75
N LEU A 195 -2.55 4.98 15.12
CA LEU A 195 -3.76 5.41 15.82
C LEU A 195 -4.24 4.36 16.82
N LEU A 196 -4.15 3.06 16.49
CA LEU A 196 -4.52 1.98 17.41
C LEU A 196 -3.57 1.86 18.60
N GLU A 197 -2.27 2.05 18.38
CA GLU A 197 -1.28 2.05 19.47
C GLU A 197 -1.58 3.16 20.47
N ILE A 198 -1.80 4.39 19.99
CA ILE A 198 -2.14 5.55 20.83
C ILE A 198 -3.50 5.38 21.51
N LEU A 199 -4.49 4.84 20.79
CA LEU A 199 -5.82 4.59 21.35
C LEU A 199 -5.74 3.60 22.52
N GLY A 200 -4.98 2.52 22.36
CA GLY A 200 -4.76 1.54 23.43
C GLY A 200 -4.01 2.12 24.63
N HIS A 201 -3.03 2.99 24.37
CA HIS A 201 -2.32 3.71 25.43
C HIS A 201 -3.28 4.58 26.25
N ASN A 202 -4.13 5.35 25.57
CA ASN A 202 -5.04 6.31 26.20
C ASN A 202 -6.25 5.66 26.89
N ALA A 203 -6.80 4.57 26.33
CA ALA A 203 -7.98 3.91 26.87
C ALA A 203 -7.71 3.14 28.17
N GLY A 204 -6.44 2.88 28.50
CA GLY A 204 -6.05 2.05 29.62
C GLY A 204 -6.00 0.56 29.26
N ARG A 205 -5.16 -0.18 29.97
CA ARG A 205 -4.85 -1.58 29.65
C ARG A 205 -6.07 -2.49 29.78
N GLY A 206 -6.25 -3.37 28.80
CA GLY A 206 -7.28 -4.41 28.80
C GLY A 206 -8.71 -3.89 28.59
N VAL A 207 -8.89 -2.58 28.36
CA VAL A 207 -10.20 -1.98 28.08
C VAL A 207 -10.64 -2.26 26.64
N LEU A 208 -9.69 -2.25 25.70
CA LEU A 208 -9.94 -2.45 24.28
C LEU A 208 -9.24 -3.72 23.78
N ASP A 209 -9.96 -4.53 23.01
CA ASP A 209 -9.38 -5.61 22.23
C ASP A 209 -8.86 -5.06 20.89
N LEU A 210 -7.67 -4.46 20.92
CA LEU A 210 -7.05 -3.82 19.76
C LEU A 210 -6.87 -4.78 18.58
N LYS A 211 -6.79 -6.09 18.83
CA LYS A 211 -6.72 -7.10 17.78
C LYS A 211 -8.00 -7.10 16.94
N VAL A 212 -9.16 -7.09 17.60
CA VAL A 212 -10.45 -7.04 16.90
C VAL A 212 -10.59 -5.75 16.10
N TYR A 213 -10.14 -4.61 16.65
CA TYR A 213 -10.13 -3.34 15.91
C TYR A 213 -9.21 -3.40 14.70
N TYR A 214 -7.98 -3.92 14.86
CA TYR A 214 -7.03 -4.08 13.78
C TYR A 214 -7.57 -4.98 12.67
N ASP A 215 -8.05 -6.18 13.00
CA ASP A 215 -8.58 -7.16 12.05
C ASP A 215 -9.79 -6.61 11.28
N THR A 216 -10.64 -5.84 11.97
CA THR A 216 -11.79 -5.15 11.36
C THR A 216 -11.32 -4.04 10.42
N ALA A 217 -10.37 -3.24 10.88
CA ALA A 217 -9.90 -2.10 10.13
C ALA A 217 -9.11 -2.49 8.87
N ILE A 218 -8.35 -3.59 8.92
CA ILE A 218 -7.72 -4.21 7.73
C ILE A 218 -8.76 -4.59 6.68
N LYS A 219 -9.88 -5.20 7.09
CA LYS A 219 -10.97 -5.57 6.17
C LYS A 219 -11.61 -4.34 5.55
N ILE A 220 -11.88 -3.30 6.35
CA ILE A 220 -12.43 -2.04 5.87
C ILE A 220 -11.45 -1.37 4.90
N LEU A 221 -10.18 -1.23 5.27
CA LEU A 221 -9.16 -0.60 4.42
C LEU A 221 -9.01 -1.37 3.10
N SER A 222 -9.00 -2.70 3.16
CA SER A 222 -8.96 -3.55 1.97
C SER A 222 -10.18 -3.32 1.07
N LEU A 223 -11.38 -3.25 1.66
CA LEU A 223 -12.62 -2.97 0.93
C LEU A 223 -12.58 -1.60 0.25
N VAL A 224 -12.07 -0.57 0.95
CA VAL A 224 -11.90 0.79 0.42
C VAL A 224 -10.92 0.80 -0.75
N CYS A 225 -9.79 0.10 -0.66
CA CYS A 225 -8.86 -0.03 -1.78
C CYS A 225 -9.52 -0.73 -2.98
N LEU A 226 -10.32 -1.78 -2.75
CA LEU A 226 -10.96 -2.50 -3.85
C LEU A 226 -12.09 -1.70 -4.51
N ASN A 227 -12.86 -0.93 -3.74
CA ASN A 227 -14.08 -0.25 -4.20
C ASN A 227 -14.01 1.27 -4.02
N ARG A 228 -12.83 1.86 -4.18
CA ARG A 228 -12.56 3.27 -3.86
C ARG A 228 -13.58 4.22 -4.48
N HIS A 229 -13.85 4.11 -5.78
CA HIS A 229 -14.82 4.97 -6.45
C HIS A 229 -16.21 4.87 -5.81
N GLU A 230 -16.77 3.67 -5.68
CA GLU A 230 -18.10 3.48 -5.10
C GLU A 230 -18.19 3.98 -3.65
N VAL A 231 -17.15 3.73 -2.84
CA VAL A 231 -17.11 4.21 -1.45
C VAL A 231 -17.09 5.73 -1.41
N TYR A 232 -16.18 6.37 -2.15
CA TYR A 232 -16.05 7.83 -2.12
C TYR A 232 -17.24 8.53 -2.78
N ASP A 233 -17.83 7.96 -3.83
CA ASP A 233 -19.04 8.48 -4.46
C ASP A 233 -20.22 8.45 -3.48
N ARG A 234 -20.41 7.34 -2.76
CA ARG A 234 -21.45 7.23 -1.72
C ARG A 234 -21.19 8.19 -0.55
N LEU A 235 -19.95 8.32 -0.09
CA LEU A 235 -19.58 9.26 0.96
C LEU A 235 -19.82 10.72 0.52
N TYR A 236 -19.48 11.04 -0.73
CA TYR A 236 -19.71 12.34 -1.33
C TYR A 236 -21.21 12.65 -1.42
N LEU A 237 -22.01 11.73 -1.96
CA LEU A 237 -23.47 11.88 -2.04
C LEU A 237 -24.12 12.05 -0.67
N ASN A 238 -23.68 11.29 0.33
CA ASN A 238 -24.19 11.44 1.69
C ASN A 238 -23.81 12.79 2.30
N THR A 239 -22.57 13.23 2.14
CA THR A 239 -22.10 14.50 2.72
C THR A 239 -22.73 15.70 2.01
N ALA A 240 -22.78 15.69 0.68
CA ALA A 240 -23.40 16.75 -0.12
C ALA A 240 -24.93 16.76 0.02
N GLY A 241 -25.56 15.58 0.13
CA GLY A 241 -27.00 15.45 0.41
C GLY A 241 -27.39 15.96 1.80
N ILE A 242 -26.54 15.74 2.81
CA ILE A 242 -26.70 16.35 4.13
C ILE A 242 -26.57 17.89 4.05
N CYS A 243 -25.62 18.43 3.26
CA CYS A 243 -25.52 19.88 3.06
C CYS A 243 -26.76 20.48 2.36
N ALA A 244 -27.38 19.75 1.43
CA ALA A 244 -28.65 20.18 0.82
C ALA A 244 -29.81 20.19 1.83
N GLY A 245 -29.89 19.21 2.73
CA GLY A 245 -30.89 19.17 3.80
C GLY A 245 -30.73 20.27 4.86
N VAL A 246 -29.48 20.63 5.20
CA VAL A 246 -29.18 21.71 6.16
C VAL A 246 -29.52 23.09 5.60
N LEU A 247 -29.33 23.32 4.30
CA LEU A 247 -29.72 24.57 3.64
C LEU A 247 -31.24 24.76 3.57
N VAL A 248 -32.02 23.68 3.39
CA VAL A 248 -33.50 23.75 3.41
C VAL A 248 -34.00 24.06 4.83
N SER A 249 -33.41 23.45 5.86
CA SER A 249 -33.80 23.71 7.26
C SER A 249 -33.46 25.13 7.76
N SER A 250 -32.57 25.85 7.06
CA SER A 250 -32.19 27.23 7.39
C SER A 250 -33.01 28.29 6.66
N GLN A 251 -33.85 27.92 5.67
CA GLN A 251 -34.75 28.85 4.97
C GLN A 251 -36.21 28.79 5.47
N GLU A 252 -36.58 27.81 6.29
CA GLU A 252 -37.92 27.71 6.89
C GLU A 252 -38.07 28.42 8.26
N GLN A 253 -37.08 29.24 8.67
CA GLN A 253 -37.15 30.07 9.89
C GLN A 253 -37.04 31.59 9.61
N LYS A 254 -37.63 32.07 8.52
CA LYS A 254 -37.89 33.51 8.32
C LYS A 254 -39.36 33.80 8.09
#